data_AF-A0A7J8PA23-F1
#
_entry.id   AF-A0A7J8PA23-F1
#
_cell.length_a   1.000
_cell.length_b   1.000
_cell.length_c   1.000
_cell.angle_alpha   90.00
_cell.angle_beta   90.00
_cell.angle_gamma   90.00
#
_symmetry.space_group_name_H-M   'P 1'
#
loop_
_entity.id
_entity.type
_entity.pdbx_description
1 polymer ?
#
loop_
_entity_poly.entity_id
_entity_poly.type
_entity_poly.pdbx_seq_one_letter_code
_entity_poly.pdbx_strand_id
1 'polypeptide(L)'
;MRSPWLNKLSVILGPRPPVSWLFLCVVSLLALITVFGSSSSSSFDSVTSTWVPESYKNYRRLKEQAAVDYFELRTLSSGASRQRELGFCGKERENYVPCYNVTANLLFGFKDGEEFDRHCEVVGQGKWCLIRPPKDYKTPLQWPAGRDVIWSGNVKITKDQFLSSGSMTKRMMLLEENQIAFQSDAGLTFDGVKDYSRQIAEMMGLGSDSEFLQAGVRTVLDIGCGFGSFGAHLVSIKLMALCIAGYEATGSQVQLALERGLPAMIGN
;
A
#
# COMPACT_ATOMS: atom_id res chain seq x y z
N MET A 1 -66.49 52.91 -24.41
CA MET A 1 -65.89 53.25 -23.09
C MET A 1 -64.39 53.47 -23.28
N ARG A 2 -63.92 54.67 -22.93
CA ARG A 2 -62.53 55.09 -22.61
C ARG A 2 -61.36 54.65 -23.53
N SER A 3 -61.01 55.53 -24.47
CA SER A 3 -59.80 56.42 -24.51
C SER A 3 -58.43 55.93 -23.92
N PRO A 4 -57.30 56.52 -24.38
CA PRO A 4 -56.07 55.83 -24.80
C PRO A 4 -54.83 56.21 -23.97
N TRP A 5 -53.70 55.51 -24.14
CA TRP A 5 -52.38 56.16 -24.26
C TRP A 5 -51.24 55.20 -24.61
N LEU A 6 -50.64 55.44 -25.77
CA LEU A 6 -49.22 55.20 -26.03
C LEU A 6 -48.39 55.84 -24.93
N ASN A 7 -47.45 55.09 -24.35
CA ASN A 7 -46.33 55.72 -23.68
C ASN A 7 -45.06 54.86 -23.66
N LYS A 8 -44.03 55.47 -24.26
CA LYS A 8 -42.61 55.37 -23.91
C LYS A 8 -41.85 54.10 -24.31
N LEU A 9 -41.48 54.07 -25.59
CA LEU A 9 -40.10 53.74 -25.96
C LEU A 9 -39.18 54.80 -25.35
N SER A 10 -38.44 54.43 -24.30
CA SER A 10 -37.29 55.21 -23.82
C SER A 10 -36.02 54.45 -24.14
N VAL A 11 -35.33 54.98 -25.15
CA VAL A 11 -33.90 54.88 -25.41
C VAL A 11 -33.11 54.94 -24.08
N ILE A 12 -32.31 53.93 -23.82
CA ILE A 12 -31.17 54.02 -22.89
C ILE A 12 -29.91 53.68 -23.69
N LEU A 13 -29.43 54.68 -24.44
CA LEU A 13 -28.03 54.75 -24.83
C LEU A 13 -27.27 55.12 -23.56
N GLY A 14 -26.74 54.12 -22.85
CA GLY A 14 -25.78 54.31 -21.78
C GLY A 14 -24.42 54.76 -22.36
N PRO A 15 -23.65 55.58 -21.63
CA PRO A 15 -22.40 56.15 -22.13
C PRO A 15 -21.38 55.04 -22.40
N ARG A 16 -20.69 55.14 -23.55
CA ARG A 16 -19.54 54.29 -23.87
C ARG A 16 -18.58 54.28 -22.68
N PRO A 17 -18.10 53.13 -22.20
CA PRO A 17 -17.11 53.10 -21.14
C PRO A 17 -15.89 53.88 -21.64
N PRO A 18 -15.25 54.72 -20.79
CA PRO A 18 -14.05 55.41 -21.19
C PRO A 18 -13.02 54.37 -21.60
N VAL A 19 -12.35 54.57 -22.74
CA VAL A 19 -11.35 53.64 -23.31
C VAL A 19 -10.31 53.20 -22.28
N SER A 20 -10.01 54.07 -21.30
CA SER A 20 -9.19 53.80 -20.12
C SER A 20 -9.65 52.59 -19.28
N TRP A 21 -10.95 52.38 -19.11
CA TRP A 21 -11.49 51.25 -18.32
C TRP A 21 -11.37 49.92 -19.06
N LEU A 22 -11.55 49.93 -20.38
CA LEU A 22 -11.27 48.78 -21.23
C LEU A 22 -9.78 48.43 -21.21
N PHE A 23 -8.89 49.42 -21.28
CA PHE A 23 -7.46 49.21 -21.14
C PHE A 23 -7.08 48.65 -19.77
N LEU A 24 -7.66 49.16 -18.68
CA LEU A 24 -7.43 48.65 -17.33
C LEU A 24 -7.90 47.20 -17.17
N CYS A 25 -9.05 46.84 -17.74
CA CYS A 25 -9.53 45.46 -17.76
C CYS A 25 -8.59 44.54 -18.56
N VAL A 26 -8.10 44.98 -19.72
CA VAL A 26 -7.16 44.20 -20.54
C VAL A 26 -5.82 44.03 -19.84
N VAL A 27 -5.29 45.07 -19.20
CA VAL A 27 -4.05 45.00 -18.42
C VAL A 27 -4.21 44.09 -17.20
N SER A 28 -5.36 44.14 -16.51
CA SER A 28 -5.66 43.24 -15.40
C SER A 28 -5.78 41.78 -15.85
N LEU A 29 -6.39 41.52 -17.01
CA LEU A 29 -6.46 40.19 -17.63
C LEU A 29 -5.07 39.67 -18.04
N LEU A 30 -4.23 40.51 -18.66
CA LEU A 30 -2.87 40.14 -19.01
C LEU A 30 -2.02 39.88 -17.76
N ALA A 31 -2.17 40.69 -16.71
CA ALA A 31 -1.52 40.46 -15.43
C ALA A 31 -1.96 39.12 -14.81
N LEU A 32 -3.27 38.81 -14.82
CA LEU A 32 -3.78 37.52 -14.37
C LEU A 32 -3.24 36.35 -15.20
N ILE A 33 -3.12 36.49 -16.53
CA ILE A 33 -2.52 35.46 -17.39
C ILE A 33 -1.02 35.30 -17.09
N THR A 34 -0.28 36.36 -16.76
CA THR A 34 1.13 36.23 -16.38
C THR A 34 1.33 35.61 -14.98
N VAL A 35 0.43 35.93 -14.03
CA VAL A 35 0.48 35.44 -12.65
C VAL A 35 -0.03 33.99 -12.55
N PHE A 36 -1.09 33.63 -13.29
CA PHE A 36 -1.64 32.26 -13.31
C PHE A 36 -1.08 31.38 -14.44
N GLY A 37 -0.53 31.96 -15.50
CA GLY A 37 0.10 31.22 -16.61
C GLY A 37 1.54 30.78 -16.31
N SER A 38 2.11 31.22 -15.20
CA SER A 38 3.41 30.77 -14.71
C SER A 38 3.22 29.61 -13.74
N SER A 39 2.77 28.47 -14.25
CA SER A 39 2.84 27.19 -13.56
C SER A 39 3.27 26.11 -14.54
N SER A 40 4.60 25.94 -14.58
CA SER A 40 5.34 24.76 -15.00
C SER A 40 4.93 24.10 -16.32
N SER A 41 5.62 24.46 -17.41
CA SER A 41 5.96 23.46 -18.43
C SER A 41 6.88 22.42 -17.78
N SER A 42 6.27 21.42 -17.14
CA SER A 42 6.97 20.15 -16.95
C SER A 42 7.17 19.59 -18.35
N SER A 43 8.38 19.74 -18.88
CA SER A 43 8.86 18.88 -19.96
C SER A 43 8.88 17.47 -19.40
N PHE A 44 7.73 16.80 -19.43
CA PHE A 44 7.71 15.35 -19.41
C PHE A 44 8.37 14.93 -20.71
N ASP A 45 9.65 14.57 -20.61
CA ASP A 45 10.28 13.71 -21.61
C ASP A 45 9.47 12.42 -21.63
N SER A 46 8.46 12.39 -22.49
CA SER A 46 7.80 11.17 -22.89
C SER A 46 8.83 10.35 -23.67
N VAL A 47 9.66 9.61 -22.93
CA VAL A 47 10.38 8.49 -23.51
C VAL A 47 9.30 7.47 -23.86
N THR A 48 8.78 7.57 -25.08
CA THR A 48 7.97 6.52 -25.70
C THR A 48 8.91 5.35 -25.96
N SER A 49 9.28 4.63 -24.90
CA SER A 49 9.84 3.30 -25.03
C SER A 49 8.73 2.45 -25.64
N THR A 50 8.92 2.07 -26.89
CA THR A 50 8.07 1.06 -27.53
C THR A 50 8.44 -0.26 -26.87
N TRP A 51 7.68 -0.63 -25.84
CA TRP A 51 7.96 -1.79 -24.99
C TRP A 51 7.62 -3.08 -25.74
N VAL A 52 8.62 -3.92 -25.94
CA VAL A 52 8.46 -5.30 -26.38
C VAL A 52 8.58 -6.19 -25.13
N PRO A 53 7.57 -7.00 -24.80
CA PRO A 53 7.68 -7.92 -23.66
C PRO A 53 8.73 -8.97 -23.99
N GLU A 54 9.83 -8.97 -23.23
CA GLU A 54 10.94 -9.91 -23.42
C GLU A 54 10.58 -11.27 -22.78
N SER A 55 9.49 -11.88 -23.27
CA SER A 55 9.25 -13.30 -23.08
C SER A 55 10.23 -14.06 -23.99
N TYR A 56 11.26 -14.66 -23.41
CA TYR A 56 12.21 -15.49 -24.16
C TYR A 56 11.51 -16.76 -24.65
N LYS A 57 10.85 -16.69 -25.81
CA LYS A 57 10.21 -17.84 -26.46
C LYS A 57 11.22 -18.76 -27.18
N ASN A 58 12.50 -18.40 -27.26
CA ASN A 58 13.50 -19.10 -28.05
C ASN A 58 14.61 -19.71 -27.19
N TYR A 59 14.68 -21.05 -27.18
CA TYR A 59 15.63 -21.86 -26.39
C TYR A 59 17.09 -21.43 -26.57
N ARG A 60 17.46 -20.98 -27.78
CA ARG A 60 18.81 -20.50 -28.08
C ARG A 60 19.22 -19.30 -27.22
N ARG A 61 18.33 -18.31 -27.10
CA ARG A 61 18.59 -17.09 -26.31
C ARG A 61 18.66 -17.39 -24.81
N LEU A 62 17.82 -18.30 -24.30
CA LEU A 62 17.90 -18.77 -22.92
C LEU A 62 19.24 -19.42 -22.61
N LYS A 63 19.75 -20.25 -23.53
CA LYS A 63 21.06 -20.90 -23.39
C LYS A 63 22.21 -19.91 -23.42
N GLU A 64 22.13 -18.89 -24.28
CA GLU A 64 23.13 -17.82 -24.35
C GLU A 64 23.13 -16.97 -23.07
N GLN A 65 21.95 -16.58 -22.56
CA GLN A 65 21.82 -15.86 -21.29
C GLN A 65 22.36 -16.68 -20.12
N ALA A 66 21.97 -17.96 -20.00
CA ALA A 66 22.45 -18.83 -18.94
C ALA A 66 23.98 -19.02 -18.97
N ALA A 67 24.59 -19.03 -20.15
CA ALA A 67 26.05 -19.08 -20.28
C ALA A 67 26.70 -17.78 -19.77
N VAL A 68 26.14 -16.62 -20.11
CA VAL A 68 26.59 -15.30 -19.62
C VAL A 68 26.47 -15.24 -18.10
N ASP A 69 25.31 -15.60 -17.55
CA ASP A 69 25.04 -15.59 -16.11
C ASP A 69 25.99 -16.54 -15.36
N TYR A 70 26.25 -17.74 -15.92
CA TYR A 70 27.20 -18.70 -15.34
C TYR A 70 28.64 -18.16 -15.33
N PHE A 71 29.07 -17.47 -16.39
CA PHE A 71 30.36 -16.80 -16.43
C PHE A 71 30.45 -15.67 -15.39
N GLU A 72 29.38 -14.91 -15.19
CA GLU A 72 29.33 -13.86 -14.18
C GLU A 72 29.42 -14.45 -12.75
N LEU A 73 28.66 -15.52 -12.46
CA LEU A 73 28.72 -16.25 -11.20
C LEU A 73 30.12 -16.83 -10.92
N ARG A 74 30.78 -17.39 -11.93
CA ARG A 74 32.15 -17.92 -11.80
C ARG A 74 33.16 -16.81 -11.50
N THR A 75 32.96 -15.64 -12.09
CA THR A 75 33.81 -14.46 -11.85
C THR A 75 33.63 -13.92 -10.43
N LEU A 76 32.38 -13.89 -9.93
CA LEU A 76 32.05 -13.55 -8.55
C LEU A 76 32.66 -14.56 -7.55
N SER A 77 32.53 -15.86 -7.82
CA SER A 77 33.10 -16.93 -6.99
C SER A 77 34.63 -16.92 -6.94
N SER A 78 35.28 -16.43 -8.00
CA SER A 78 36.76 -16.37 -8.07
C SER A 78 37.34 -15.15 -7.35
N GLY A 79 36.49 -14.26 -6.79
CA GLY A 79 36.92 -13.04 -6.10
C GLY A 79 37.60 -12.00 -7.01
N ALA A 80 37.61 -12.23 -8.32
CA ALA A 80 38.30 -11.39 -9.30
C ALA A 80 37.50 -10.12 -9.66
N SER A 81 36.21 -10.07 -9.33
CA SER A 81 35.37 -8.89 -9.50
C SER A 81 35.38 -8.05 -8.23
N ARG A 82 35.55 -6.73 -8.36
CA ARG A 82 35.01 -5.79 -7.36
C ARG A 82 33.52 -6.08 -7.27
N GLN A 83 32.99 -6.40 -6.09
CA GLN A 83 31.54 -6.52 -5.90
C GLN A 83 30.90 -5.26 -6.49
N ARG A 84 29.93 -5.41 -7.42
CA ARG A 84 29.14 -4.27 -7.89
C ARG A 84 28.37 -3.78 -6.68
N GLU A 85 28.83 -2.68 -6.09
CA GLU A 85 28.14 -2.06 -4.98
C GLU A 85 26.81 -1.52 -5.51
N LEU A 86 25.71 -2.18 -5.10
CA LEU A 86 24.38 -1.76 -5.48
C LEU A 86 24.09 -0.45 -4.76
N GLY A 87 23.78 0.59 -5.54
CA GLY A 87 23.31 1.86 -4.99
C GLY A 87 22.01 1.67 -4.22
N PHE A 88 21.73 2.59 -3.30
CA PHE A 88 20.45 2.62 -2.61
C PHE A 88 19.33 3.11 -3.52
N CYS A 89 18.15 2.52 -3.38
CA CYS A 89 16.93 3.03 -3.99
C CYS A 89 16.55 4.39 -3.39
N GLY A 90 15.79 5.19 -4.15
CA GLY A 90 15.16 6.38 -3.60
C GLY A 90 14.12 6.04 -2.53
N LYS A 91 13.72 7.04 -1.73
CA LYS A 91 12.81 6.88 -0.60
C LYS A 91 11.41 6.42 -1.04
N GLU A 92 11.03 6.70 -2.27
CA GLU A 92 9.77 6.26 -2.87
C GLU A 92 9.63 4.73 -2.95
N ARG A 93 10.74 3.99 -2.89
CA ARG A 93 10.76 2.51 -2.95
C ARG A 93 10.73 1.83 -1.59
N GLU A 94 10.57 2.56 -0.50
CA GLU A 94 10.52 1.99 0.87
C GLU A 94 9.42 0.93 1.01
N ASN A 95 8.25 1.16 0.40
CA ASN A 95 7.12 0.22 0.38
C ASN A 95 7.00 -0.53 -0.96
N TYR A 96 8.10 -0.72 -1.68
CA TYR A 96 8.07 -1.36 -3.00
C TYR A 96 7.69 -2.85 -2.89
N VAL A 97 6.64 -3.25 -3.59
CA VAL A 97 6.24 -4.65 -3.74
C VAL A 97 6.55 -5.10 -5.18
N PRO A 98 7.38 -6.13 -5.38
CA PRO A 98 7.69 -6.64 -6.70
C PRO A 98 6.44 -7.05 -7.49
N CYS A 99 6.39 -6.66 -8.76
CA CYS A 99 5.29 -6.96 -9.69
C CYS A 99 3.91 -6.42 -9.29
N TYR A 100 3.83 -5.49 -8.33
CA TYR A 100 2.57 -4.89 -7.90
C TYR A 100 2.58 -3.40 -8.20
N ASN A 101 1.86 -2.99 -9.25
CA ASN A 101 1.71 -1.59 -9.63
C ASN A 101 0.35 -1.34 -10.29
N VAL A 102 -0.61 -0.92 -9.48
CA VAL A 102 -2.00 -0.67 -9.91
C VAL A 102 -2.06 0.34 -11.06
N THR A 103 -1.27 1.42 -11.01
CA THR A 103 -1.25 2.44 -12.07
C THR A 103 -0.76 1.85 -13.39
N ALA A 104 0.32 1.06 -13.35
CA ALA A 104 0.83 0.42 -14.56
C ALA A 104 -0.14 -0.65 -15.07
N ASN A 105 -0.77 -1.42 -14.19
CA ASN A 105 -1.75 -2.43 -14.57
C ASN A 105 -2.95 -1.80 -15.30
N LEU A 106 -3.50 -0.71 -14.76
CA LEU A 106 -4.58 0.04 -15.40
C LEU A 106 -4.18 0.59 -16.79
N LEU A 107 -2.92 1.04 -16.95
CA LEU A 107 -2.40 1.51 -18.25
C LEU A 107 -2.25 0.37 -19.27
N PHE A 108 -1.97 -0.85 -18.82
CA PHE A 108 -1.91 -2.04 -19.67
C PHE A 108 -3.28 -2.63 -20.00
N GLY A 109 -4.36 -2.09 -19.41
CA GLY A 109 -5.73 -2.49 -19.71
C GLY A 109 -6.33 -3.51 -18.77
N PHE A 110 -5.63 -3.89 -17.69
CA PHE A 110 -6.19 -4.71 -16.61
C PHE A 110 -7.30 -3.93 -15.89
N LYS A 111 -8.44 -4.60 -15.66
CA LYS A 111 -9.66 -4.03 -15.09
C LYS A 111 -10.41 -5.11 -14.30
N ASP A 112 -11.50 -4.71 -13.64
CA ASP A 112 -12.42 -5.61 -12.94
C ASP A 112 -11.73 -6.45 -11.84
N GLY A 113 -10.72 -5.87 -11.18
CA GLY A 113 -9.99 -6.49 -10.09
C GLY A 113 -8.59 -6.99 -10.48
N GLU A 114 -8.36 -7.22 -11.78
CA GLU A 114 -7.04 -7.62 -12.31
C GLU A 114 -5.99 -6.53 -12.08
N GLU A 115 -6.38 -5.27 -11.93
CA GLU A 115 -5.44 -4.19 -11.66
C GLU A 115 -4.68 -4.33 -10.33
N PHE A 116 -5.22 -5.12 -9.39
CA PHE A 116 -4.60 -5.41 -8.10
C PHE A 116 -3.80 -6.73 -8.12
N ASP A 117 -3.81 -7.46 -9.23
CA ASP A 117 -3.02 -8.67 -9.39
C ASP A 117 -1.55 -8.36 -9.67
N ARG A 118 -0.70 -9.36 -9.45
CA ARG A 118 0.73 -9.25 -9.71
C ARG A 118 1.03 -9.51 -11.17
N HIS A 119 1.40 -8.46 -11.89
CA HIS A 119 1.81 -8.52 -13.28
C HIS A 119 3.29 -8.18 -13.41
N CYS A 120 4.13 -9.22 -13.48
CA CYS A 120 5.58 -9.03 -13.63
C CYS A 120 5.96 -8.59 -15.06
N GLU A 121 5.13 -8.91 -16.04
CA GLU A 121 5.26 -8.51 -17.44
C GLU A 121 5.11 -6.99 -17.64
N VAL A 122 4.43 -6.31 -16.72
CA VAL A 122 4.22 -4.85 -16.72
C VAL A 122 5.44 -4.11 -16.19
N VAL A 123 6.25 -4.74 -15.34
CA VAL A 123 7.39 -4.11 -14.67
C VAL A 123 8.67 -4.34 -15.47
N GLY A 124 9.12 -3.31 -16.18
CA GLY A 124 10.40 -3.34 -16.90
C GLY A 124 11.60 -3.59 -15.98
N GLN A 125 12.71 -4.06 -16.56
CA GLN A 125 13.99 -4.26 -15.86
C GLN A 125 14.53 -2.92 -15.34
N GLY A 126 14.13 -2.54 -14.13
CA GLY A 126 14.72 -1.43 -13.40
C GLY A 126 16.16 -1.73 -13.01
N LYS A 127 16.98 -0.69 -12.83
CA LYS A 127 18.31 -0.84 -12.22
C LYS A 127 18.14 -1.48 -10.84
N TRP A 128 18.93 -2.52 -10.58
CA TRP A 128 19.02 -3.15 -9.26
C TRP A 128 19.51 -2.12 -8.24
N CYS A 129 18.77 -1.97 -7.14
CA CYS A 129 19.12 -1.08 -6.03
C CYS A 129 18.72 -1.71 -4.70
N LEU A 130 19.39 -1.30 -3.62
CA LEU A 130 19.09 -1.75 -2.26
C LEU A 130 18.01 -0.85 -1.64
N ILE A 131 16.88 -1.45 -1.25
CA ILE A 131 15.83 -0.76 -0.51
C ILE A 131 16.33 -0.51 0.91
N ARG A 132 16.20 0.73 1.38
CA ARG A 132 16.58 1.09 2.75
C ARG A 132 15.46 0.72 3.72
N PRO A 133 15.79 0.23 4.92
CA PRO A 133 14.80 0.14 5.98
C PRO A 133 14.25 1.53 6.32
N PRO A 134 13.01 1.61 6.83
CA PRO A 134 12.47 2.85 7.41
C PRO A 134 13.42 3.46 8.43
N LYS A 135 13.43 4.79 8.54
CA LYS A 135 14.39 5.52 9.39
C LYS A 135 14.36 5.06 10.85
N ASP A 136 13.18 4.74 11.35
CA ASP A 136 12.94 4.37 12.75
C ASP A 136 12.69 2.86 12.91
N TYR A 137 13.04 2.08 11.89
CA TYR A 137 12.91 0.62 11.92
C TYR A 137 13.83 0.01 12.98
N LYS A 138 13.26 -0.92 13.75
CA LYS A 138 13.94 -1.70 14.78
C LYS A 138 13.81 -3.18 14.46
N THR A 139 14.76 -3.98 14.95
CA THR A 139 14.62 -5.43 14.84
C THR A 139 13.38 -5.89 15.61
N PRO A 140 12.48 -6.70 15.01
CA PRO A 140 11.29 -7.21 15.68
C PRO A 140 11.64 -7.96 16.98
N LEU A 141 10.72 -7.93 17.95
CA LEU A 141 10.88 -8.67 19.19
C LEU A 141 10.87 -10.18 18.92
N GLN A 142 11.70 -10.93 19.65
CA GLN A 142 11.77 -12.38 19.50
C GLN A 142 10.43 -13.02 19.88
N TRP A 143 10.09 -14.12 19.22
CA TRP A 143 8.94 -14.93 19.59
C TRP A 143 9.14 -15.52 21.00
N PRO A 144 8.13 -15.52 21.90
CA PRO A 144 6.73 -15.14 21.67
C PRO A 144 6.38 -13.68 21.96
N ALA A 145 7.32 -12.85 22.44
CA ALA A 145 7.04 -11.46 22.81
C ALA A 145 6.52 -10.62 21.62
N GLY A 146 7.07 -10.86 20.42
CA GLY A 146 6.59 -10.23 19.18
C GLY A 146 5.09 -10.42 18.93
N ARG A 147 4.51 -11.55 19.37
CA ARG A 147 3.09 -11.84 19.20
C ARG A 147 2.20 -10.75 19.79
N ASP A 148 2.58 -10.22 20.95
CA ASP A 148 1.74 -9.32 21.74
C ASP A 148 2.25 -7.89 21.73
N VAL A 149 3.51 -7.67 21.32
CA VAL A 149 4.13 -6.35 21.32
C VAL A 149 5.01 -6.16 20.08
N ILE A 150 4.86 -5.03 19.40
CA ILE A 150 5.70 -4.64 18.25
C ILE A 150 6.24 -3.23 18.41
N TRP A 151 7.22 -2.85 17.58
CA TRP A 151 7.69 -1.48 17.50
C TRP A 151 6.76 -0.63 16.64
N SER A 152 6.35 0.54 17.14
CA SER A 152 5.53 1.46 16.35
C SER A 152 6.25 1.98 15.11
N GLY A 153 7.59 2.14 15.17
CA GLY A 153 8.42 2.58 14.06
C GLY A 153 8.51 1.61 12.87
N ASN A 154 8.11 0.35 13.07
CA ASN A 154 8.15 -0.67 12.01
C ASN A 154 6.88 -0.66 11.15
N VAL A 155 5.83 0.02 11.59
CA VAL A 155 4.52 0.06 10.94
C VAL A 155 4.09 1.49 10.66
N LYS A 156 3.63 1.77 9.44
CA LYS A 156 3.11 3.09 9.07
C LYS A 156 1.63 3.19 9.42
N ILE A 157 1.29 3.48 10.67
CA ILE A 157 -0.11 3.66 11.13
C ILE A 157 -0.39 5.15 11.25
N THR A 158 -1.50 5.63 10.67
CA THR A 158 -1.92 7.03 10.82
C THR A 158 -2.54 7.28 12.21
N LYS A 159 -2.52 8.52 12.68
CA LYS A 159 -3.20 8.88 13.95
C LYS A 159 -4.67 8.52 13.90
N ASP A 160 -5.35 8.74 12.77
CA ASP A 160 -6.75 8.38 12.62
C ASP A 160 -6.93 6.86 12.68
N GLN A 161 -6.08 6.07 12.05
CA GLN A 161 -6.16 4.61 12.16
C GLN A 161 -5.91 4.13 13.60
N PHE A 162 -5.00 4.78 14.32
CA PHE A 162 -4.73 4.51 15.73
C PHE A 162 -5.92 4.92 16.63
N LEU A 163 -6.52 6.09 16.38
CA LEU A 163 -7.65 6.64 17.15
C LEU A 163 -9.00 5.97 16.79
N SER A 164 -9.21 5.62 15.53
CA SER A 164 -10.33 4.83 15.01
C SER A 164 -10.22 3.36 15.45
N SER A 165 -9.01 2.85 15.68
CA SER A 165 -8.80 1.58 16.38
C SER A 165 -9.11 1.65 17.88
N GLY A 166 -9.36 2.84 18.44
CA GLY A 166 -9.93 2.97 19.77
C GLY A 166 -9.67 4.32 20.43
N SER A 167 -10.74 5.12 20.51
CA SER A 167 -11.02 5.93 21.70
C SER A 167 -10.97 5.01 22.93
N MET A 168 -9.82 4.92 23.61
CA MET A 168 -9.64 4.24 24.91
C MET A 168 -10.13 2.76 25.00
N THR A 169 -10.48 2.10 23.89
CA THR A 169 -11.12 0.77 23.87
C THR A 169 -10.22 -0.34 23.30
N LYS A 170 -9.44 -0.93 24.22
CA LYS A 170 -9.12 -2.37 24.38
C LYS A 170 -8.35 -3.20 23.32
N ARG A 171 -8.12 -2.81 22.05
CA ARG A 171 -7.47 -3.75 21.09
C ARG A 171 -6.00 -3.48 20.78
N MET A 172 -5.60 -2.22 20.72
CA MET A 172 -4.23 -1.78 20.43
C MET A 172 -3.87 -0.63 21.38
N MET A 173 -2.72 -0.70 22.05
CA MET A 173 -2.29 0.30 23.02
C MET A 173 -0.86 0.74 22.74
N LEU A 174 -0.64 2.05 22.61
CA LEU A 174 0.70 2.62 22.52
C LEU A 174 1.30 2.67 23.92
N LEU A 175 2.41 2.00 24.11
CA LEU A 175 3.21 2.03 25.33
C LEU A 175 4.21 3.20 25.27
N GLU A 176 4.69 3.61 26.44
CA GLU A 176 5.60 4.76 26.61
C GLU A 176 6.90 4.65 25.79
N GLU A 177 7.32 3.43 25.44
CA GLU A 177 8.58 3.16 24.72
C GLU A 177 8.46 3.08 23.18
N ASN A 178 7.46 3.72 22.57
CA ASN A 178 7.15 3.56 21.13
C ASN A 178 6.91 2.10 20.73
N GLN A 179 6.26 1.36 21.63
CA GLN A 179 5.81 0.00 21.39
C GLN A 179 4.30 -0.01 21.27
N ILE A 180 3.78 -0.94 20.49
CA ILE A 180 2.35 -1.17 20.37
C ILE A 180 2.05 -2.54 20.93
N ALA A 181 1.24 -2.57 21.98
CA ALA A 181 0.74 -3.78 22.59
C ALA A 181 -0.62 -4.16 21.99
N PHE A 182 -0.80 -5.45 21.77
CA PHE A 182 -2.05 -6.09 21.38
C PHE A 182 -2.56 -6.85 22.60
N GLN A 183 -3.74 -6.47 23.11
CA GLN A 183 -4.35 -7.23 24.18
C GLN A 183 -4.94 -8.51 23.60
N SER A 184 -4.25 -9.65 23.78
CA SER A 184 -4.82 -10.97 23.55
C SER A 184 -5.57 -11.50 24.78
N ASP A 185 -5.05 -11.26 26.00
CA ASP A 185 -5.44 -12.06 27.18
C ASP A 185 -5.63 -11.29 28.51
N ALA A 186 -5.57 -9.96 28.52
CA ALA A 186 -5.61 -9.19 29.77
C ALA A 186 -7.05 -8.79 30.22
N GLY A 187 -7.80 -9.78 30.72
CA GLY A 187 -8.75 -9.56 31.81
C GLY A 187 -10.17 -9.01 31.50
N LEU A 188 -11.14 -9.87 31.83
CA LEU A 188 -12.47 -9.55 32.41
C LEU A 188 -13.54 -8.82 31.60
N THR A 189 -13.44 -8.53 30.30
CA THR A 189 -14.68 -8.06 29.61
C THR A 189 -14.79 -8.19 28.08
N PHE A 190 -13.83 -8.75 27.34
CA PHE A 190 -14.04 -9.00 25.90
C PHE A 190 -13.14 -10.14 25.42
N ASP A 191 -13.59 -11.39 25.60
CA ASP A 191 -12.91 -12.60 25.10
C ASP A 191 -13.21 -12.82 23.60
N GLY A 192 -13.33 -11.73 22.82
CA GLY A 192 -13.98 -11.77 21.51
C GLY A 192 -13.29 -12.66 20.48
N VAL A 193 -11.97 -12.80 20.55
CA VAL A 193 -11.22 -13.66 19.61
C VAL A 193 -11.36 -15.13 19.97
N LYS A 194 -11.28 -15.48 21.26
CA LYS A 194 -11.46 -16.86 21.72
C LYS A 194 -12.92 -17.29 21.62
N ASP A 195 -13.86 -16.41 21.93
CA ASP A 195 -15.29 -16.63 21.71
C ASP A 195 -15.59 -16.83 20.22
N TYR A 196 -14.94 -16.07 19.34
CA TYR A 196 -15.05 -16.26 17.89
C TYR A 196 -14.46 -17.62 17.45
N SER A 197 -13.27 -17.96 17.94
CA SER A 197 -12.61 -19.25 17.70
C SER A 197 -13.48 -20.43 18.18
N ARG A 198 -14.08 -20.32 19.38
CA ARG A 198 -15.02 -21.31 19.93
C ARG A 198 -16.26 -21.45 19.06
N GLN A 199 -16.87 -20.35 18.61
CA GLN A 199 -18.03 -20.40 17.70
C GLN A 199 -17.69 -21.15 16.40
N ILE A 200 -16.49 -20.95 15.82
CA ILE A 200 -16.05 -21.73 14.66
C ILE A 200 -15.98 -23.22 14.99
N ALA A 201 -15.41 -23.57 16.13
CA ALA A 201 -15.34 -24.96 16.58
C ALA A 201 -16.73 -25.58 16.76
N GLU A 202 -17.67 -24.86 17.37
CA GLU A 202 -19.06 -25.29 17.54
C GLU A 202 -19.77 -25.50 16.19
N MET A 203 -19.54 -24.62 15.21
CA MET A 203 -20.06 -24.78 13.84
C MET A 203 -19.50 -26.03 13.14
N MET A 204 -18.30 -26.47 13.51
CA MET A 204 -17.69 -27.71 13.04
C MET A 204 -18.14 -28.96 13.83
N GLY A 205 -18.99 -28.80 14.84
CA GLY A 205 -19.45 -29.88 15.71
C GLY A 205 -18.42 -30.28 16.78
N LEU A 206 -17.46 -29.40 17.09
CA LEU A 206 -16.46 -29.61 18.14
C LEU A 206 -16.91 -28.96 19.45
N GLY A 207 -16.39 -29.46 20.58
CA GLY A 207 -16.70 -28.91 21.90
C GLY A 207 -15.96 -27.60 22.21
N SER A 208 -14.79 -27.40 21.58
CA SER A 208 -13.98 -26.18 21.75
C SER A 208 -12.95 -26.04 20.64
N ASP A 209 -12.35 -24.86 20.51
CA ASP A 209 -11.26 -24.60 19.57
C ASP A 209 -9.98 -25.39 19.86
N SER A 210 -9.80 -25.86 21.09
CA SER A 210 -8.69 -26.76 21.43
C SER A 210 -8.75 -28.12 20.69
N GLU A 211 -9.92 -28.51 20.18
CA GLU A 211 -10.14 -29.77 19.46
C GLU A 211 -9.80 -29.67 17.97
N PHE A 212 -9.53 -28.48 17.42
CA PHE A 212 -9.20 -28.30 16.00
C PHE A 212 -8.11 -29.26 15.51
N LEU A 213 -7.04 -29.45 16.29
CA LEU A 213 -5.96 -30.37 15.95
C LEU A 213 -6.42 -31.83 15.90
N GLN A 214 -7.31 -32.23 16.81
CA GLN A 214 -7.87 -33.59 16.86
C GLN A 214 -8.81 -33.84 15.69
N ALA A 215 -9.56 -32.79 15.29
CA ALA A 215 -10.39 -32.77 14.10
C ALA A 215 -9.59 -32.73 12.77
N GLY A 216 -8.26 -32.68 12.84
CA GLY A 216 -7.38 -32.70 11.66
C GLY A 216 -7.06 -31.33 11.07
N VAL A 217 -7.53 -30.24 11.68
CA VAL A 217 -7.16 -28.88 11.28
C VAL A 217 -5.71 -28.62 11.68
N ARG A 218 -4.87 -28.25 10.71
CA ARG A 218 -3.45 -27.93 10.93
C ARG A 218 -3.11 -26.50 10.59
N THR A 219 -3.74 -25.99 9.55
CA THR A 219 -3.50 -24.66 8.99
C THR A 219 -4.84 -23.96 8.82
N VAL A 220 -4.89 -22.69 9.20
CA VAL A 220 -6.03 -21.80 9.02
C VAL A 220 -5.62 -20.64 8.15
N LEU A 221 -6.46 -20.35 7.15
CA LEU A 221 -6.30 -19.19 6.29
C LEU A 221 -7.14 -18.04 6.85
N ASP A 222 -6.49 -16.96 7.30
CA ASP A 222 -7.13 -15.78 7.85
C ASP A 222 -7.12 -14.66 6.79
N ILE A 223 -8.26 -14.41 6.16
CA ILE A 223 -8.40 -13.41 5.10
C ILE A 223 -8.90 -12.10 5.72
N GLY A 224 -8.17 -11.00 5.52
CA GLY A 224 -8.51 -9.72 6.16
C GLY A 224 -8.24 -9.74 7.66
N CYS A 225 -7.04 -10.18 8.02
CA CYS A 225 -6.57 -10.51 9.37
C CYS A 225 -6.61 -9.36 10.39
N GLY A 226 -6.85 -8.13 9.93
CA GLY A 226 -6.87 -6.92 10.76
C GLY A 226 -5.54 -6.72 11.48
N PHE A 227 -5.56 -6.78 12.81
CA PHE A 227 -4.36 -6.67 13.62
C PHE A 227 -3.59 -8.00 13.76
N GLY A 228 -4.11 -9.11 13.26
CA GLY A 228 -3.51 -10.45 13.42
C GLY A 228 -3.85 -11.13 14.75
N SER A 229 -4.85 -10.65 15.49
CA SER A 229 -5.18 -11.19 16.82
C SER A 229 -5.79 -12.59 16.77
N PHE A 230 -6.58 -12.91 15.74
CA PHE A 230 -7.11 -14.26 15.54
C PHE A 230 -5.99 -15.25 15.21
N GLY A 231 -5.11 -14.92 14.25
CA GLY A 231 -3.91 -15.71 13.99
C GLY A 231 -3.01 -15.91 15.22
N ALA A 232 -2.80 -14.86 16.03
CA ALA A 232 -2.05 -14.96 17.28
C ALA A 232 -2.68 -15.95 18.28
N HIS A 233 -4.00 -15.94 18.41
CA HIS A 233 -4.75 -16.89 19.24
C HIS A 233 -4.60 -18.34 18.74
N LEU A 234 -4.80 -18.57 17.44
CA LEU A 234 -4.67 -19.89 16.84
C LEU A 234 -3.25 -20.47 17.02
N VAL A 235 -2.22 -19.65 16.84
CA VAL A 235 -0.83 -20.06 17.09
C VAL A 235 -0.61 -20.43 18.55
N SER A 236 -1.27 -19.76 19.50
CA SER A 236 -1.18 -20.11 20.93
C SER A 236 -1.73 -21.51 21.25
N ILE A 237 -2.72 -21.98 20.48
CA ILE A 237 -3.28 -23.35 20.56
C ILE A 237 -2.63 -24.32 19.56
N LYS A 238 -1.43 -23.98 19.07
CA LYS A 238 -0.58 -24.80 18.18
C LYS A 238 -1.17 -25.05 16.79
N LEU A 239 -1.97 -24.12 16.27
CA LEU A 239 -2.40 -24.11 14.87
C LEU A 239 -1.59 -23.10 14.07
N MET A 240 -1.23 -23.46 12.84
CA MET A 240 -0.59 -22.52 11.93
C MET A 240 -1.65 -21.61 11.31
N ALA A 241 -1.57 -20.31 11.55
CA ALA A 241 -2.40 -19.33 10.84
C ALA A 241 -1.57 -18.61 9.77
N LEU A 242 -2.10 -18.53 8.56
CA LEU A 242 -1.55 -17.69 7.49
C LEU A 242 -2.50 -16.53 7.26
N CYS A 243 -1.99 -15.32 7.49
CA CYS A 243 -2.69 -14.09 7.18
C CYS A 243 -2.58 -13.75 5.68
N ILE A 244 -3.71 -13.52 5.01
CA ILE A 244 -3.75 -12.94 3.66
C ILE A 244 -4.58 -11.66 3.69
N ALA A 245 -3.99 -10.56 3.24
CA ALA A 245 -4.69 -9.29 3.10
C ALA A 245 -4.14 -8.49 1.92
N GLY A 246 -4.94 -7.52 1.46
CA GLY A 246 -4.53 -6.59 0.42
C GLY A 246 -3.29 -5.78 0.80
N TYR A 247 -2.60 -5.27 -0.21
CA TYR A 247 -1.51 -4.33 0.01
C TYR A 247 -2.06 -2.97 0.45
N GLU A 248 -1.53 -2.43 1.55
CA GLU A 248 -1.87 -1.10 2.06
C GLU A 248 -0.56 -0.36 2.38
N ALA A 249 -0.36 0.84 1.84
CA ALA A 249 0.86 1.62 2.09
C ALA A 249 0.96 2.14 3.53
N THR A 250 -0.20 2.33 4.18
CA THR A 250 -0.37 2.72 5.58
C THR A 250 -1.33 1.74 6.22
N GLY A 251 -1.01 1.26 7.42
CA GLY A 251 -1.92 0.40 8.15
C GLY A 251 -1.96 -1.05 7.69
N SER A 252 -0.96 -1.48 6.93
CA SER A 252 -0.90 -2.83 6.36
C SER A 252 -1.12 -3.92 7.40
N GLN A 253 -2.20 -4.67 7.22
CA GLN A 253 -2.50 -5.86 8.02
C GLN A 253 -1.40 -6.92 7.88
N VAL A 254 -0.86 -7.07 6.66
CA VAL A 254 0.27 -7.98 6.40
C VAL A 254 1.51 -7.54 7.16
N GLN A 255 1.89 -6.27 7.10
CA GLN A 255 3.05 -5.77 7.85
C GLN A 255 2.85 -5.95 9.36
N LEU A 256 1.66 -5.63 9.87
CA LEU A 256 1.31 -5.83 11.27
C LEU A 256 1.49 -7.29 11.71
N ALA A 257 0.97 -8.24 10.93
CA ALA A 257 1.12 -9.67 11.23
C ALA A 257 2.59 -10.12 11.19
N LEU A 258 3.38 -9.67 10.19
CA LEU A 258 4.80 -10.00 10.08
C LEU A 258 5.62 -9.44 11.26
N GLU A 259 5.36 -8.19 11.65
CA GLU A 259 6.03 -7.57 12.80
C GLU A 259 5.68 -8.27 14.11
N ARG A 260 4.50 -8.90 14.18
CA ARG A 260 4.09 -9.76 15.29
C ARG A 260 4.70 -11.17 15.25
N GLY A 261 5.47 -11.49 14.21
CA GLY A 261 6.04 -12.83 14.01
C GLY A 261 5.05 -13.86 13.49
N LEU A 262 3.92 -13.44 12.92
CA LEU A 262 2.90 -14.31 12.34
C LEU A 262 3.14 -14.48 10.83
N PRO A 263 2.92 -15.68 10.25
CA PRO A 263 2.98 -15.86 8.80
C PRO A 263 1.93 -14.98 8.10
N ALA A 264 2.37 -14.17 7.13
CA ALA A 264 1.47 -13.33 6.36
C ALA A 264 1.96 -13.12 4.93
N MET A 265 1.03 -12.90 4.01
CA MET A 265 1.32 -12.55 2.62
C MET A 265 0.29 -11.56 2.08
N ILE A 266 0.74 -10.77 1.09
CA ILE A 266 -0.15 -9.92 0.32
C ILE A 266 -0.95 -10.81 -0.65
N GLY A 267 -2.26 -10.66 -0.65
CA GLY A 267 -3.16 -11.27 -1.62
C GLY A 267 -4.32 -10.32 -1.96
N ASN A 268 -4.81 -10.44 -3.19
CA ASN A 268 -5.98 -9.75 -3.71
C ASN A 268 -7.10 -10.77 -3.93
#